data_AF-A0A5B7GBD9-F1
#
_entry.id   AF-A0A5B7GBD9-F1
#
_cell.length_a   1.000
_cell.length_b   1.000
_cell.length_c   1.000
_cell.angle_alpha   90.00
_cell.angle_beta   90.00
_cell.angle_gamma   90.00
#
_symmetry.space_group_name_H-M   'P 1'
#
loop_
_entity.id
_entity.type
_entity.pdbx_description
1 polymer ?
#
loop_
_entity_poly.entity_id
_entity_poly.type
_entity_poly.pdbx_seq_one_letter_code
_entity_poly.pdbx_strand_id
1 'polypeptide(L)'
;MQEEDYKAISEDRITTRPNNCPELAPVECNPQNCETLKMDARKADTRLKDVSGNILKAGIILIKSLLAGIILTKSLLAKEDDYPLVEQEVNRINGTLAFLGHANHKNNLVRRFVKKQEINHKCSHLCSDKWLMSHMLFGNDVSQSAMQIEDTEKLKHKFAAKKNPVPWRFTGGRSRGF
;
A
#
# COMPACT_ATOMS: atom_id res chain seq x y z
N MET A 1 25.25 -15.58 -0.95
CA MET A 1 24.27 -16.15 -1.89
C MET A 1 24.68 -15.69 -3.26
N GLN A 2 24.97 -16.62 -4.17
CA GLN A 2 25.29 -16.26 -5.56
C GLN A 2 23.97 -15.95 -6.31
N GLU A 3 24.06 -15.24 -7.43
CA GLU A 3 22.87 -14.85 -8.21
C GLU A 3 22.15 -16.09 -8.77
N GLU A 4 22.92 -17.12 -9.10
CA GLU A 4 22.48 -18.42 -9.57
C GLU A 4 21.65 -19.15 -8.49
N ASP A 5 22.13 -19.13 -7.23
CA ASP A 5 21.41 -19.71 -6.09
C ASP A 5 20.08 -19.00 -5.87
N TYR A 6 20.10 -17.67 -5.91
CA TYR A 6 18.90 -16.85 -5.77
C TYR A 6 17.89 -17.17 -6.87
N LYS A 7 18.35 -17.22 -8.12
CA LYS A 7 17.49 -17.53 -9.27
C LYS A 7 16.85 -18.91 -9.12
N ALA A 8 17.63 -19.93 -8.77
CA ALA A 8 17.13 -21.29 -8.55
C ALA A 8 16.04 -21.32 -7.47
N ILE A 9 16.26 -20.68 -6.32
CA ILE A 9 15.25 -20.58 -5.25
C ILE A 9 14.01 -19.83 -5.76
N SER A 10 14.21 -18.72 -6.49
CA SER A 10 13.14 -17.84 -6.92
C SER A 10 12.19 -18.45 -7.97
N GLU A 11 12.67 -19.46 -8.70
CA GLU A 11 11.94 -20.21 -9.73
C GLU A 11 11.37 -21.54 -9.18
N ASP A 12 11.78 -21.94 -7.98
CA ASP A 12 11.32 -23.19 -7.35
C ASP A 12 9.81 -23.16 -7.04
N ARG A 13 9.18 -24.33 -7.18
CA ARG A 13 7.75 -24.53 -6.88
C ARG A 13 7.37 -24.15 -5.46
N ILE A 14 8.30 -24.20 -4.51
CA ILE A 14 8.09 -23.77 -3.13
C ILE A 14 7.80 -22.27 -3.05
N THR A 15 8.29 -21.44 -3.98
CA THR A 15 8.01 -20.00 -3.99
C THR A 15 6.74 -19.62 -4.72
N THR A 16 6.08 -20.57 -5.39
CA THR A 16 4.86 -20.29 -6.16
C THR A 16 3.70 -19.86 -5.25
N ARG A 17 3.00 -18.80 -5.66
CA ARG A 17 1.79 -18.32 -4.99
C ARG A 17 0.74 -19.43 -4.97
N PRO A 18 0.13 -19.74 -3.82
CA PRO A 18 -1.00 -20.66 -3.73
C PRO A 18 -2.20 -20.18 -4.57
N ASN A 19 -2.86 -21.10 -5.27
CA ASN A 19 -4.00 -20.78 -6.14
C ASN A 19 -5.21 -20.18 -5.39
N ASN A 20 -5.36 -20.53 -4.11
CA ASN A 20 -6.42 -20.02 -3.24
C ASN A 20 -6.13 -18.64 -2.62
N CYS A 21 -4.96 -18.05 -2.89
CA CYS A 21 -4.55 -16.77 -2.31
C CYS A 21 -4.19 -15.77 -3.43
N PRO A 22 -5.17 -15.31 -4.24
CA PRO A 22 -4.90 -14.41 -5.36
C PRO A 22 -4.29 -13.07 -4.90
N GLU A 23 -4.66 -12.62 -3.71
CA GLU A 23 -4.18 -11.37 -3.09
C GLU A 23 -2.72 -11.44 -2.61
N LEU A 24 -2.11 -12.63 -2.57
CA LEU A 24 -0.71 -12.81 -2.20
C LEU A 24 0.20 -12.48 -3.39
N ALA A 25 0.12 -11.23 -3.84
CA ALA A 25 0.86 -10.68 -4.96
C ALA A 25 1.41 -9.29 -4.57
N PRO A 26 2.50 -8.83 -5.20
CA PRO A 26 2.98 -7.48 -5.00
C PRO A 26 1.89 -6.45 -5.32
N VAL A 27 1.78 -5.40 -4.50
CA VAL A 27 0.84 -4.31 -4.75
C VAL A 27 1.22 -3.62 -6.06
N GLU A 28 0.25 -3.47 -6.94
CA GLU A 28 0.44 -2.86 -8.25
C GLU A 28 0.34 -1.35 -8.19
N CYS A 29 0.95 -0.69 -9.17
CA CYS A 29 0.76 0.73 -9.38
C CYS A 29 -0.39 0.94 -10.35
N ASN A 30 -1.27 1.91 -10.06
CA ASN A 30 -2.35 2.28 -10.96
C ASN A 30 -1.76 2.73 -12.32
N PRO A 31 -2.19 2.15 -13.46
CA PRO A 31 -1.59 2.42 -14.78
C PRO A 31 -1.53 3.92 -15.12
N GLN A 32 -2.63 4.64 -14.85
CA GLN A 32 -2.78 6.08 -15.04
C GLN A 32 -1.71 6.91 -14.29
N ASN A 33 -1.28 6.44 -13.12
CA ASN A 33 -0.24 7.09 -12.32
C ASN A 33 1.16 6.58 -12.68
N CYS A 34 1.27 5.41 -13.29
CA CYS A 34 2.56 4.80 -13.60
C CYS A 34 3.16 5.28 -14.92
N GLU A 35 2.32 5.54 -15.93
CA GLU A 35 2.75 6.03 -17.24
C GLU A 35 3.28 7.47 -17.18
N THR A 36 2.80 8.25 -16.22
CA THR A 36 3.15 9.67 -16.05
C THR A 36 4.49 9.90 -15.32
N LEU A 37 5.07 8.84 -14.75
CA LEU A 37 6.33 8.92 -14.00
C LEU A 37 7.53 9.08 -14.92
N LYS A 38 8.54 9.80 -14.44
CA LYS A 38 9.86 9.83 -15.07
C LYS A 38 10.52 8.46 -14.97
N MET A 39 11.49 8.25 -15.84
CA MET A 39 12.19 6.97 -15.95
C MET A 39 12.85 6.53 -14.63
N ASP A 40 13.45 7.46 -13.88
CA ASP A 40 14.14 7.16 -12.62
C ASP A 40 13.15 6.70 -11.54
N ALA A 41 12.02 7.38 -11.38
CA ALA A 41 10.97 6.99 -10.43
C ALA A 41 10.34 5.64 -10.81
N ARG A 42 10.16 5.36 -12.10
CA ARG A 42 9.72 4.03 -12.57
C ARG A 42 10.72 2.95 -12.20
N LYS A 43 12.01 3.17 -12.47
CA LYS A 43 13.06 2.21 -12.15
C LYS A 43 13.17 1.96 -10.64
N ALA A 44 13.05 3.01 -9.83
CA ALA A 44 13.02 2.90 -8.37
C ALA A 44 11.80 2.10 -7.89
N ASP A 45 10.60 2.39 -8.43
CA ASP A 45 9.39 1.63 -8.09
C ASP A 45 9.48 0.16 -8.51
N THR A 46 10.00 -0.14 -9.70
CA THR A 46 10.22 -1.53 -10.14
C THR A 46 11.12 -2.28 -9.15
N ARG A 47 12.26 -1.69 -8.78
CA ARG A 47 13.18 -2.30 -7.80
C ARG A 47 12.51 -2.54 -6.45
N LEU A 48 11.73 -1.58 -5.96
CA LEU A 48 10.99 -1.75 -4.71
C LEU A 48 9.87 -2.79 -4.83
N LYS A 49 9.21 -2.88 -5.99
CA LYS A 49 8.22 -3.93 -6.28
C LYS A 49 8.86 -5.32 -6.27
N ASP A 50 10.07 -5.45 -6.79
CA ASP A 50 10.84 -6.71 -6.75
C ASP A 50 11.15 -7.11 -5.29
N VAL A 51 11.51 -6.14 -4.43
CA VAL A 51 11.66 -6.37 -2.98
C VAL A 51 10.36 -6.89 -2.36
N SER A 52 9.21 -6.30 -2.70
CA SER A 52 7.90 -6.83 -2.26
C SER A 52 7.67 -8.26 -2.73
N GLY A 53 8.07 -8.60 -3.96
CA GLY A 53 8.03 -9.97 -4.49
C GLY A 53 8.84 -10.94 -3.64
N ASN A 54 10.06 -10.56 -3.24
CA ASN A 54 10.92 -11.38 -2.40
C ASN A 54 10.39 -11.58 -0.99
N ILE A 55 9.82 -10.53 -0.38
CA ILE A 55 9.17 -10.63 0.93
C ILE A 55 8.01 -11.62 0.88
N LEU A 56 7.20 -11.59 -0.18
CA LEU A 56 6.10 -12.54 -0.37
C LEU A 56 6.60 -13.97 -0.58
N LYS A 57 7.62 -14.18 -1.43
CA LYS A 57 8.23 -15.50 -1.64
C LYS A 57 8.76 -16.08 -0.32
N ALA A 58 9.42 -15.27 0.52
CA ALA A 58 9.88 -15.70 1.83
C ALA A 58 8.72 -16.15 2.73
N GLY A 59 7.62 -15.40 2.77
CA GLY A 59 6.41 -15.79 3.51
C GLY A 59 5.79 -17.09 3.01
N ILE A 60 5.73 -17.28 1.69
CA ILE A 60 5.23 -18.52 1.06
C ILE A 60 6.10 -19.72 1.46
N ILE A 61 7.43 -19.58 1.40
CA ILE A 61 8.36 -20.65 1.82
C ILE A 61 8.10 -21.04 3.26
N LEU A 62 7.97 -20.06 4.17
CA LEU A 62 7.72 -20.32 5.60
C LEU A 62 6.41 -21.07 5.83
N ILE A 63 5.33 -20.64 5.17
CA ILE A 63 4.01 -21.29 5.29
C ILE A 63 4.07 -22.73 4.76
N LYS A 64 4.65 -22.95 3.58
CA LYS A 64 4.76 -24.30 3.00
C LYS A 64 5.65 -25.21 3.85
N SER A 65 6.74 -24.67 4.40
CA SER A 65 7.62 -25.42 5.31
C SER A 65 6.91 -25.81 6.60
N LEU A 66 6.11 -24.90 7.18
CA LEU A 66 5.28 -25.20 8.36
C LEU A 66 4.26 -26.30 8.08
N LEU A 67 3.55 -26.21 6.95
CA LEU A 67 2.57 -27.23 6.56
C LEU A 67 3.23 -28.61 6.38
N ALA A 68 4.39 -28.66 5.71
CA ALA A 68 5.15 -29.89 5.57
C ALA A 68 5.60 -30.46 6.93
N GLY A 69 6.08 -29.59 7.83
CA GLY A 69 6.44 -29.97 9.20
C GLY A 69 5.26 -30.53 10.00
N ILE A 70 4.11 -29.86 9.99
CA ILE A 70 2.89 -30.33 10.67
C ILE A 70 2.44 -31.69 10.12
N ILE A 71 2.45 -31.87 8.80
CA ILE A 71 2.10 -33.16 8.17
C ILE A 71 3.05 -34.26 8.65
N LEU A 72 4.35 -33.99 8.65
CA LEU A 72 5.37 -34.94 9.09
C LEU A 72 5.16 -35.32 10.57
N THR A 73 4.99 -34.33 11.45
CA THR A 73 4.74 -34.54 12.89
C THR A 73 3.49 -35.38 13.13
N LYS A 74 2.38 -35.08 12.42
CA LYS A 74 1.15 -35.89 12.50
C LYS A 74 1.33 -37.32 12.01
N SER A 75 2.12 -37.52 10.94
CA SER A 75 2.37 -38.85 10.38
C SER A 75 3.26 -39.73 11.26
N LEU A 76 4.20 -39.11 11.98
CA LEU A 76 5.13 -39.82 12.86
C LEU A 76 4.55 -40.09 14.24
N LEU A 77 3.66 -39.22 14.73
CA LEU A 77 3.20 -39.22 16.10
C LEU A 77 1.70 -39.52 16.19
N ALA A 78 1.25 -40.56 15.50
CA ALA A 78 -0.15 -41.00 15.41
C ALA A 78 -0.85 -41.33 16.76
N LYS A 79 -0.34 -40.92 17.92
CA LYS A 79 -0.81 -41.32 19.25
C LYS A 79 -0.83 -40.28 20.38
N GLU A 80 -0.47 -39.02 20.22
CA GLU A 80 -0.62 -38.03 21.30
C GLU A 80 -1.15 -36.69 20.78
N ASP A 81 -2.10 -36.10 21.52
CA ASP A 81 -2.94 -34.97 21.11
C ASP A 81 -2.38 -33.59 21.48
N ASP A 82 -1.16 -33.50 22.03
CA ASP A 82 -0.60 -32.23 22.50
C ASP A 82 0.89 -32.07 22.15
N TYR A 83 1.19 -31.14 21.25
CA TYR A 83 2.56 -30.83 20.82
C TYR A 83 2.87 -29.36 21.12
N PRO A 84 3.22 -29.02 22.37
CA PRO A 84 3.62 -27.65 22.74
C PRO A 84 4.78 -27.11 21.88
N LEU A 85 5.62 -28.00 21.33
CA LEU A 85 6.68 -27.65 20.39
C LEU A 85 6.14 -27.18 19.03
N VAL A 86 5.05 -27.80 18.53
CA VAL A 86 4.39 -27.39 17.27
C VAL A 86 3.71 -26.05 17.47
N GLU A 87 3.01 -25.86 18.59
CA GLU A 87 2.39 -24.57 18.92
C GLU A 87 3.44 -23.45 18.99
N GLN A 88 4.57 -23.71 19.64
CA GLN A 88 5.67 -22.76 19.72
C GLN A 88 6.21 -22.38 18.33
N GLU A 89 6.44 -23.35 17.44
CA GLU A 89 6.94 -23.08 16.09
C GLU A 89 5.90 -22.34 15.23
N VAL A 90 4.62 -22.70 15.34
CA VAL A 90 3.53 -21.96 14.67
C VAL A 90 3.52 -20.50 15.13
N ASN A 91 3.68 -20.24 16.42
CA ASN A 91 3.73 -18.87 16.96
C ASN A 91 4.96 -18.09 16.45
N ARG A 92 6.13 -18.73 16.37
CA ARG A 92 7.36 -18.12 15.81
C ARG A 92 7.18 -17.76 14.33
N ILE A 93 6.57 -18.65 13.55
CA ILE A 93 6.32 -18.42 12.13
C ILE A 93 5.28 -17.32 11.93
N ASN A 94 4.20 -17.31 12.72
CA ASN A 94 3.21 -16.24 12.71
C ASN A 94 3.84 -14.87 13.02
N GLY A 95 4.72 -14.80 14.03
CA GLY A 95 5.50 -13.60 14.32
C GLY A 95 6.38 -13.17 13.15
N THR A 96 7.05 -14.12 12.49
CA THR A 96 7.87 -13.86 11.30
C THR A 96 7.03 -13.32 10.14
N LEU A 97 5.86 -13.91 9.88
CA LEU A 97 4.92 -13.45 8.87
C LEU A 97 4.41 -12.03 9.17
N ALA A 98 4.17 -11.70 10.45
CA ALA A 98 3.81 -10.35 10.85
C ALA A 98 4.92 -9.33 10.53
N PHE A 99 6.19 -9.67 10.79
CA PHE A 99 7.32 -8.82 10.42
C PHE A 99 7.47 -8.67 8.91
N LEU A 100 7.32 -9.76 8.14
CA LEU A 100 7.37 -9.70 6.68
C LEU A 100 6.22 -8.85 6.11
N GLY A 101 5.01 -9.01 6.64
CA GLY A 101 3.85 -8.18 6.28
C GLY A 101 4.09 -6.69 6.57
N HIS A 102 4.62 -6.38 7.75
CA HIS A 102 4.94 -5.00 8.13
C HIS A 102 6.08 -4.40 7.27
N ALA A 103 7.12 -5.19 6.96
CA ALA A 103 8.18 -4.78 6.05
C ALA A 103 7.65 -4.49 4.64
N ASN A 104 6.77 -5.35 4.13
CA ASN A 104 6.13 -5.14 2.83
C ASN A 104 5.26 -3.88 2.82
N HIS A 105 4.51 -3.64 3.90
CA HIS A 105 3.71 -2.43 4.06
C HIS A 105 4.58 -1.16 4.03
N LYS A 106 5.67 -1.13 4.81
CA LYS A 106 6.63 -0.02 4.79
C LYS A 106 7.27 0.17 3.43
N ASN A 107 7.64 -0.92 2.74
CA ASN A 107 8.17 -0.87 1.38
C ASN A 107 7.17 -0.21 0.41
N ASN A 108 5.87 -0.53 0.52
CA ASN A 108 4.84 0.11 -0.28
C ASN A 108 4.63 1.60 0.06
N LEU A 109 4.82 2.02 1.31
CA LEU A 109 4.83 3.45 1.67
C LEU A 109 6.02 4.18 1.03
N VAL A 110 7.20 3.57 0.98
CA VAL A 110 8.36 4.14 0.26
C VAL A 110 8.07 4.25 -1.24
N ARG A 111 7.43 3.24 -1.84
CA ARG A 111 6.98 3.30 -3.24
C ARG A 111 6.02 4.46 -3.49
N ARG A 112 5.05 4.68 -2.59
CA ARG A 112 4.17 5.86 -2.65
C ARG A 112 4.96 7.16 -2.55
N PHE A 113 5.93 7.25 -1.65
CA PHE A 113 6.73 8.45 -1.45
C PHE A 113 7.54 8.82 -2.70
N VAL A 114 8.22 7.84 -3.32
CA VAL A 114 8.96 8.04 -4.57
C VAL A 114 8.05 8.60 -5.67
N LYS A 115 6.84 8.04 -5.80
CA LYS A 115 5.86 8.49 -6.80
C LYS A 115 5.19 9.82 -6.45
N LYS A 116 5.00 10.13 -5.17
CA LYS A 116 4.37 11.37 -4.69
C LYS A 116 5.09 12.61 -5.22
N GLN A 117 6.41 12.55 -5.38
CA GLN A 117 7.21 13.67 -5.90
C GLN A 117 6.89 14.00 -7.36
N GLU A 118 6.25 13.08 -8.09
CA GLU A 118 5.98 13.23 -9.52
C GLU A 118 4.48 13.28 -9.85
N ILE A 119 3.63 12.86 -8.92
CA ILE A 119 2.17 12.97 -9.04
C ILE A 119 1.75 14.44 -8.89
N ASN A 120 0.72 14.84 -9.64
CA ASN A 120 0.12 16.17 -9.54
C ASN A 120 -0.16 16.53 -8.06
N HIS A 121 0.25 17.72 -7.62
CA HIS A 121 0.00 18.23 -6.27
C HIS A 121 -1.45 18.04 -5.80
N LYS A 122 -2.43 18.16 -6.70
CA LYS A 122 -3.86 17.95 -6.41
C LYS A 122 -4.18 16.53 -5.91
N CYS A 123 -3.40 15.53 -6.32
CA CYS A 123 -3.54 14.13 -5.94
C CYS A 123 -2.58 13.71 -4.81
N SER A 124 -1.86 14.65 -4.20
CA SER A 124 -0.83 14.37 -3.19
C SER A 124 -1.37 13.70 -1.91
N HIS A 125 -2.65 13.89 -1.58
CA HIS A 125 -3.29 13.24 -0.43
C HIS A 125 -3.57 11.76 -0.65
N LEU A 126 -3.65 11.28 -1.90
CA LEU A 126 -3.71 9.84 -2.23
C LEU A 126 -2.41 9.13 -1.82
N CYS A 127 -1.33 9.89 -1.70
CA CYS A 127 -0.03 9.41 -1.23
C CYS A 127 0.13 9.52 0.29
N SER A 128 -0.93 9.84 1.03
CA SER A 128 -0.92 9.90 2.49
C SER A 128 -0.80 8.49 3.09
N ASP A 129 -0.09 8.37 4.21
CA ASP A 129 0.00 7.11 4.97
C ASP A 129 -1.38 6.66 5.48
N LYS A 130 -2.32 7.61 5.65
CA LYS A 130 -3.70 7.33 6.06
C LYS A 130 -4.56 6.75 4.93
N TRP A 131 -4.11 6.84 3.68
CA TRP A 131 -4.85 6.31 2.54
C TRP A 131 -4.68 4.79 2.47
N LEU A 132 -5.79 4.05 2.45
CA LEU A 132 -5.73 2.58 2.45
C LEU A 132 -5.08 2.05 1.16
N MET A 133 -4.19 1.06 1.30
CA MET A 133 -3.67 0.28 0.17
C MET A 133 -4.59 -0.91 -0.07
N SER A 134 -5.01 -1.11 -1.31
CA SER A 134 -5.65 -2.34 -1.77
C SER A 134 -4.60 -3.19 -2.51
N HIS A 135 -5.02 -3.92 -3.56
CA HIS A 135 -4.12 -4.46 -4.57
C HIS A 135 -3.44 -3.37 -5.42
N MET A 136 -3.87 -2.11 -5.31
CA MET A 136 -3.29 -0.93 -5.95
C MET A 136 -2.68 0.03 -4.93
N LEU A 137 -1.53 0.62 -5.26
CA LEU A 137 -0.80 1.55 -4.39
C LEU A 137 -1.67 2.74 -3.97
N PHE A 138 -2.52 3.26 -4.85
CA PHE A 138 -3.37 4.43 -4.54
C PHE A 138 -4.85 4.06 -4.38
N GLY A 139 -5.16 2.77 -4.19
CA GLY A 139 -6.53 2.26 -4.16
C GLY A 139 -7.11 2.05 -5.56
N ASN A 140 -8.34 1.55 -5.62
CA ASN A 140 -8.97 1.14 -6.89
C ASN A 140 -9.59 2.34 -7.64
N ASP A 141 -10.10 3.32 -6.89
CA ASP A 141 -10.95 4.38 -7.43
C ASP A 141 -10.21 5.71 -7.60
N VAL A 142 -8.96 5.66 -8.07
CA VAL A 142 -8.09 6.84 -8.23
C VAL A 142 -8.74 7.90 -9.14
N SER A 143 -9.33 7.47 -10.26
CA SER A 143 -10.02 8.36 -11.19
C SER A 143 -11.24 9.04 -10.55
N GLN A 144 -12.06 8.27 -9.83
CA GLN A 144 -13.24 8.80 -9.13
C GLN A 144 -12.83 9.77 -8.01
N SER A 145 -11.77 9.43 -7.27
CA SER A 145 -11.19 10.30 -6.25
C SER A 145 -10.71 11.61 -6.88
N ALA A 146 -9.92 11.53 -7.96
CA ALA A 146 -9.43 12.66 -8.76
C ALA A 146 -10.56 13.62 -9.17
N MET A 147 -11.65 13.06 -9.68
CA MET A 147 -12.83 13.82 -10.11
C MET A 147 -13.52 14.53 -8.93
N GLN A 148 -13.72 13.83 -7.81
CA GLN A 148 -14.30 14.42 -6.60
C GLN A 148 -13.45 15.57 -6.04
N ILE A 149 -12.12 15.46 -6.11
CA ILE A 149 -11.21 16.54 -5.70
C ILE A 149 -11.40 17.76 -6.60
N GLU A 150 -11.43 17.55 -7.91
CA GLU A 150 -11.61 18.64 -8.87
C GLU A 150 -12.96 19.35 -8.67
N ASP A 151 -14.03 18.59 -8.46
CA ASP A 151 -15.37 19.13 -8.21
C ASP A 151 -15.43 19.89 -6.87
N THR A 152 -14.76 19.39 -5.84
CA THR A 152 -14.65 20.06 -4.54
C THR A 152 -13.91 21.40 -4.67
N GLU A 153 -12.83 21.46 -5.42
CA GLU A 153 -12.08 22.71 -5.66
C GLU A 153 -12.92 23.70 -6.50
N LYS A 154 -13.63 23.23 -7.54
CA LYS A 154 -14.59 24.05 -8.29
C LYS A 154 -15.67 24.64 -7.38
N LEU A 155 -16.21 23.84 -6.45
CA LEU A 155 -17.18 24.32 -5.46
C LEU A 155 -16.55 25.34 -4.51
N LYS A 156 -15.35 25.08 -3.96
CA LYS A 156 -14.65 26.05 -3.10
C LYS A 156 -14.45 27.39 -3.79
N HIS A 157 -14.05 27.41 -5.06
CA HIS A 157 -13.93 28.66 -5.81
C HIS A 157 -15.27 29.38 -5.98
N LYS A 158 -16.38 28.65 -6.19
CA LYS A 158 -17.73 29.24 -6.23
C LYS A 158 -18.14 29.85 -4.88
N PHE A 159 -17.75 29.24 -3.77
CA PHE A 159 -18.02 29.79 -2.42
C PHE A 159 -17.08 30.94 -2.05
N ALA A 160 -15.81 30.88 -2.44
CA ALA A 160 -14.80 31.91 -2.15
C ALA A 160 -15.02 33.20 -2.98
N ALA A 161 -15.62 33.10 -4.17
CA ALA A 161 -15.89 34.24 -5.04
C ALA A 161 -16.92 35.25 -4.49
N LYS A 162 -17.57 34.97 -3.35
CA LYS A 162 -18.46 35.92 -2.64
C LYS A 162 -17.84 36.42 -1.33
N LYS A 163 -16.69 37.09 -1.42
CA LYS A 163 -16.27 38.06 -0.39
C LYS A 163 -15.94 39.40 -1.06
N ASN A 164 -16.96 40.03 -1.65
CA ASN A 164 -16.95 41.49 -1.74
C ASN A 164 -17.31 42.01 -0.35
N PRO A 165 -16.41 42.69 0.37
CA PRO A 165 -16.82 43.43 1.55
C PRO A 165 -17.73 44.55 1.04
N VAL A 166 -19.02 44.43 1.32
CA VAL A 166 -19.94 45.56 1.12
C VAL A 166 -19.44 46.68 2.04
N PRO A 167 -19.08 47.85 1.53
CA PRO A 167 -18.73 48.96 2.41
C PRO A 167 -20.02 49.40 3.09
N TRP A 168 -20.18 49.08 4.37
CA TRP A 168 -21.22 49.66 5.21
C TRP A 168 -20.97 51.18 5.27
N ARG A 169 -21.65 51.95 4.42
CA ARG A 169 -21.73 53.41 4.58
C ARG A 169 -22.67 53.70 5.74
N PHE A 170 -22.10 54.08 6.88
CA PHE A 170 -22.84 54.83 7.88
C PHE A 170 -23.20 56.20 7.27
N THR A 171 -24.48 56.41 6.94
CA THR A 171 -25.00 57.75 6.67
C THR A 171 -25.22 58.46 8.01
N GLY A 172 -24.16 59.04 8.55
CA GLY A 172 -24.23 59.96 9.67
C GLY A 172 -24.48 61.39 9.17
N GLY A 173 -25.51 62.04 9.70
CA GLY A 173 -25.57 63.50 9.79
C GLY A 173 -26.66 64.18 8.96
N ARG A 174 -27.80 64.46 9.60
CA ARG A 174 -28.53 65.74 9.44
C ARG A 174 -29.46 65.96 10.62
N SER A 175 -29.00 66.73 11.60
CA SER A 175 -29.87 67.51 12.48
C SER A 175 -29.52 68.98 12.25
N ARG A 176 -30.43 69.73 11.63
CA ARG A 176 -30.39 71.19 11.57
C ARG A 176 -31.12 71.72 12.80
N GLY A 177 -30.44 72.52 13.61
CA GLY A 177 -31.09 73.39 14.60
C GLY A 177 -30.93 74.84 14.15
N PHE A 178 -32.04 75.56 14.11
CA PHE A 178 -32.15 77.00 14.34
C PHE A 178 -33.07 77.16 15.55
#